data_AF-A0A961S257-F1
#
_entry.id   AF-A0A961S257-F1
#
_cell.length_a   1.000
_cell.length_b   1.000
_cell.length_c   1.000
_cell.angle_alpha   90.00
_cell.angle_beta   90.00
_cell.angle_gamma   90.00
#
_symmetry.space_group_name_H-M   'P 1'
#
loop_
_entity.id
_entity.type
_entity.pdbx_description
1 polymer ?
#
loop_
_entity_poly.entity_id
_entity_poly.type
_entity_poly.pdbx_seq_one_letter_code
_entity_poly.pdbx_strand_id
1 'polypeptide(L)'
;GYIKANYKVVQYNMFGDEEVTDLDGEVLTEKSAARKWGFLFTPTIVFLPEDVPEGKTVAQAAVAMMPGAFGKSTSLDMFQWVREKGYEGDEVFQKYHARRLNERRAAGQPDTE
;
A
#
# COMPACT_ATOMS: atom_id res chain seq x y z
N GLY A 1 -8.86 -9.37 -11.37
CA GLY A 1 -7.82 -8.32 -11.45
C GLY A 1 -6.78 -8.56 -10.37
N TYR A 2 -5.51 -8.19 -10.59
CA TYR A 2 -4.38 -8.58 -9.74
C TYR A 2 -4.58 -8.28 -8.25
N ILE A 3 -5.02 -7.06 -7.90
CA ILE A 3 -5.21 -6.63 -6.51
C ILE A 3 -6.23 -7.53 -5.79
N LYS A 4 -7.43 -7.73 -6.38
CA LYS A 4 -8.49 -8.57 -5.79
C LYS A 4 -8.07 -10.02 -5.57
N ALA A 5 -7.13 -10.53 -6.36
CA ALA A 5 -6.64 -11.90 -6.25
C ALA A 5 -5.52 -12.08 -5.21
N ASN A 6 -4.84 -11.01 -4.83
CA ASN A 6 -3.62 -11.07 -4.00
C ASN A 6 -3.74 -10.29 -2.68
N TYR A 7 -4.72 -9.40 -2.53
CA TYR A 7 -4.84 -8.50 -1.39
C TYR A 7 -6.26 -8.50 -0.82
N LYS A 8 -6.33 -8.52 0.51
CA LYS A 8 -7.50 -8.06 1.24
C LYS A 8 -7.41 -6.55 1.38
N VAL A 9 -8.28 -5.84 0.68
CA VAL A 9 -8.34 -4.37 0.76
C VAL A 9 -9.43 -3.97 1.74
N VAL A 10 -9.06 -3.14 2.71
CA VAL A 10 -9.99 -2.42 3.59
C VAL A 10 -9.92 -0.95 3.24
N GLN A 11 -11.06 -0.31 3.02
CA GLN A 11 -11.14 1.10 2.66
C GLN A 11 -11.58 1.91 3.87
N TYR A 12 -10.96 3.08 4.00
CA TYR A 12 -11.25 4.04 5.06
C TYR A 12 -11.64 5.37 4.43
N ASN A 13 -12.66 6.01 4.99
CA ASN A 13 -12.95 7.41 4.70
C ASN A 13 -12.20 8.31 5.69
N MET A 14 -11.25 9.10 5.20
CA MET A 14 -10.44 10.00 6.04
C MET A 14 -11.28 11.05 6.81
N PHE A 15 -12.54 11.27 6.40
CA PHE A 15 -13.49 12.15 7.06
C PHE A 15 -14.70 11.41 7.63
N GLY A 16 -14.68 10.08 7.62
CA GLY A 16 -15.77 9.26 8.13
C GLY A 16 -15.73 9.12 9.65
N ASP A 17 -16.88 8.74 10.19
CA ASP A 17 -17.10 8.55 11.63
C ASP A 17 -17.40 7.08 11.99
N GLU A 18 -17.20 6.15 11.05
CA GLU A 18 -17.36 4.71 11.31
C GLU A 18 -16.32 4.23 12.33
N GLU A 19 -16.75 3.32 13.21
CA GLU A 19 -15.89 2.74 14.24
C GLU A 19 -14.90 1.74 13.63
N VAL A 20 -13.64 1.86 14.03
CA VAL A 20 -12.52 1.05 13.55
C VAL A 20 -11.59 0.72 14.70
N THR A 21 -10.97 -0.46 14.65
CA THR A 21 -9.96 -0.88 15.63
C THR A 21 -8.59 -0.82 14.98
N ASP A 22 -7.69 -0.02 15.52
CA ASP A 22 -6.28 0.04 15.09
C ASP A 22 -5.53 -1.23 15.54
N LEU A 23 -4.34 -1.46 14.98
CA LEU A 23 -3.54 -2.66 15.24
C LEU A 23 -2.96 -2.71 16.67
N ASP A 24 -3.01 -1.60 17.40
CA ASP A 24 -2.68 -1.54 18.83
C ASP A 24 -3.91 -1.77 19.74
N GLY A 25 -5.06 -2.10 19.16
CA GLY A 25 -6.29 -2.43 19.88
C GLY A 25 -7.14 -1.22 20.27
N GLU A 26 -6.72 0.00 19.98
CA GLU A 26 -7.51 1.20 20.25
C GLU A 26 -8.72 1.29 19.28
N VAL A 27 -9.90 1.56 19.83
CA VAL A 27 -11.12 1.80 19.07
C VAL A 27 -11.27 3.29 18.78
N LEU A 28 -11.40 3.64 17.51
CA LEU A 28 -11.38 5.01 16.99
C LEU A 28 -12.49 5.18 15.94
N THR A 29 -12.76 6.42 15.54
CA THR A 29 -13.42 6.67 14.26
C THR A 29 -12.41 6.65 13.11
N GLU A 30 -12.83 6.38 11.87
CA GLU A 30 -11.94 6.43 10.69
C GLU A 30 -11.13 7.73 10.60
N LYS A 31 -11.77 8.88 10.83
CA LYS A 31 -11.12 10.20 10.85
C LYS A 31 -10.07 10.33 11.96
N SER A 32 -10.35 9.77 13.14
CA SER A 32 -9.41 9.80 14.27
C SER A 32 -8.23 8.86 14.02
N ALA A 33 -8.49 7.68 13.46
CA ALA A 33 -7.47 6.72 13.04
C ALA A 33 -6.53 7.32 11.97
N ALA A 34 -7.09 7.94 10.91
CA ALA A 34 -6.29 8.59 9.87
C ALA A 34 -5.38 9.71 10.42
N ARG A 35 -5.86 10.49 11.40
CA ARG A 35 -5.06 11.49 12.11
C ARG A 35 -3.96 10.86 12.96
N LYS A 36 -4.29 9.80 13.72
CA LYS A 36 -3.32 9.04 14.53
C LYS A 36 -2.19 8.47 13.67
N TRP A 37 -2.51 8.00 12.48
CA TRP A 37 -1.53 7.48 11.51
C TRP A 37 -0.76 8.57 10.75
N GLY A 38 -1.12 9.85 10.94
CA GLY A 38 -0.46 10.98 10.28
C GLY A 38 -0.79 11.13 8.79
N PHE A 39 -1.93 10.58 8.32
CA PHE A 39 -2.31 10.67 6.91
C PHE A 39 -2.99 12.01 6.61
N LEU A 40 -2.45 12.71 5.61
CA LEU A 40 -2.88 14.07 5.24
C LEU A 40 -3.66 14.14 3.93
N PHE A 41 -3.51 13.14 3.06
CA PHE A 41 -4.05 13.17 1.70
C PHE A 41 -4.66 11.83 1.31
N THR A 42 -5.63 11.89 0.39
CA THR A 42 -6.25 10.73 -0.24
C THR A 42 -6.00 10.75 -1.76
N PRO A 43 -5.78 9.59 -2.41
CA PRO A 43 -5.63 8.28 -1.80
C PRO A 43 -4.28 8.13 -1.08
N THR A 44 -4.27 7.41 0.04
CA THR A 44 -3.05 6.86 0.64
C THR A 44 -3.27 5.36 0.80
N ILE A 45 -2.40 4.55 0.20
CA ILE A 45 -2.45 3.09 0.32
C ILE A 45 -1.35 2.67 1.28
N VAL A 46 -1.72 1.92 2.32
CA VAL A 46 -0.80 1.35 3.30
C VAL A 46 -0.73 -0.14 3.08
N PHE A 47 0.48 -0.68 3.02
CA PHE A 47 0.73 -2.10 2.93
C PHE A 47 1.18 -2.63 4.29
N LEU A 48 0.43 -3.60 4.80
CA LEU A 48 0.75 -4.29 6.05
C LEU A 48 1.44 -5.63 5.78
N PRO A 49 2.29 -6.11 6.69
CA PRO A 49 2.86 -7.46 6.61
C PRO A 49 1.75 -8.51 6.80
N GLU A 50 2.06 -9.76 6.41
CA GLU A 50 1.16 -10.90 6.62
C GLU A 50 0.95 -11.14 8.13
N ASP A 51 2.02 -11.03 8.92
CA ASP A 51 2.01 -11.09 10.37
C ASP A 51 2.23 -9.70 10.96
N VAL A 52 1.20 -9.16 11.59
CA VAL A 52 1.25 -7.84 12.22
C VAL A 52 1.82 -7.96 13.64
N PRO A 53 2.86 -7.18 14.00
CA PRO A 53 3.35 -7.13 15.38
C PRO A 53 2.30 -6.53 16.33
N GLU A 54 2.12 -7.14 17.51
CA GLU A 54 1.23 -6.61 18.54
C GLU A 54 1.66 -5.22 19.03
N GLY A 55 0.66 -4.40 19.39
CA GLY A 55 0.89 -3.10 20.05
C GLY A 55 1.46 -2.00 19.15
N LYS A 56 1.48 -2.20 17.82
CA LYS A 56 1.87 -1.18 16.84
C LYS A 56 0.63 -0.58 16.18
N THR A 57 0.70 0.70 15.83
CA THR A 57 -0.30 1.33 14.96
C THR A 57 -0.14 0.86 13.51
N VAL A 58 -1.16 1.04 12.66
CA VAL A 58 -1.04 0.83 11.20
C VAL A 58 0.18 1.54 10.61
N ALA A 59 0.43 2.80 10.99
CA ALA A 59 1.57 3.57 10.48
C ALA A 59 2.92 2.96 10.89
N GLN A 60 3.03 2.39 12.09
CA GLN A 60 4.24 1.75 12.59
C GLN A 60 4.45 0.34 12.04
N ALA A 61 3.37 -0.37 11.71
CA ALA A 61 3.43 -1.73 11.18
C ALA A 61 3.63 -1.77 9.66
N ALA A 62 3.36 -0.67 8.95
CA ALA A 62 3.44 -0.61 7.49
C ALA A 62 4.82 -1.01 6.93
N VAL A 63 4.84 -1.91 5.95
CA VAL A 63 6.05 -2.29 5.21
C VAL A 63 6.30 -1.37 4.01
N ALA A 64 5.25 -0.75 3.49
CA ALA A 64 5.31 0.26 2.45
C ALA A 64 4.09 1.17 2.52
N MET A 65 4.24 2.39 2.03
CA MET A 65 3.17 3.37 1.87
C MET A 65 3.26 4.01 0.49
N MET A 66 2.11 4.18 -0.14
CA MET A 66 1.98 4.78 -1.46
C MET A 66 1.02 5.97 -1.37
N PRO A 67 1.55 7.20 -1.17
CA PRO A 67 0.74 8.41 -1.14
C PRO A 67 0.43 8.89 -2.56
N GLY A 68 -0.82 9.25 -2.82
CA GLY A 68 -1.26 9.86 -4.07
C GLY A 68 -1.68 8.87 -5.16
N ALA A 69 -2.18 9.42 -6.26
CA ALA A 69 -2.62 8.67 -7.42
C ALA A 69 -1.47 8.48 -8.42
N PHE A 70 -0.72 7.39 -8.27
CA PHE A 70 0.28 7.00 -9.27
C PHE A 70 -0.39 6.45 -10.54
N GLY A 71 0.34 6.56 -11.66
CA GLY A 71 -0.04 5.94 -12.93
C GLY A 71 -0.28 4.44 -12.79
N LYS A 72 -1.01 3.86 -13.75
CA LYS A 72 -1.48 2.47 -13.65
C LYS A 72 -0.34 1.46 -13.48
N SER A 73 0.75 1.66 -14.22
CA SER A 73 1.91 0.77 -14.19
C SER A 73 2.67 0.84 -12.87
N THR A 74 2.95 2.05 -12.37
CA THR A 74 3.61 2.25 -11.07
C THR A 74 2.78 1.70 -9.92
N SER A 75 1.47 1.94 -9.94
CA SER A 75 0.55 1.40 -8.95
C SER A 75 0.61 -0.13 -8.96
N LEU A 76 0.44 -0.77 -10.12
CA LEU A 76 0.47 -2.23 -10.24
C LEU A 76 1.81 -2.82 -9.77
N ASP A 77 2.93 -2.20 -10.14
CA ASP A 77 4.25 -2.66 -9.75
C ASP A 77 4.47 -2.54 -8.24
N MET A 78 3.90 -1.53 -7.58
CA MET A 78 3.97 -1.43 -6.11
C MET A 78 3.25 -2.61 -5.45
N PHE A 79 2.05 -2.96 -5.92
CA PHE A 79 1.33 -4.16 -5.47
C PHE A 79 2.08 -5.46 -5.78
N GLN A 80 2.89 -5.51 -6.84
CA GLN A 80 3.68 -6.71 -7.14
C GLN A 80 4.91 -6.80 -6.26
N TRP A 81 5.66 -5.71 -6.14
CA TRP A 81 6.86 -5.61 -5.31
C TRP A 81 6.58 -5.93 -3.84
N VAL A 82 5.50 -5.39 -3.27
CA VAL A 82 5.10 -5.73 -1.89
C VAL A 82 4.70 -7.20 -1.78
N ARG A 83 3.95 -7.75 -2.75
CA ARG A 83 3.52 -9.16 -2.73
C ARG A 83 4.71 -10.13 -2.80
N GLU A 84 5.75 -9.74 -3.52
CA GLU A 84 7.03 -10.45 -3.66
C GLU A 84 7.97 -10.21 -2.47
N LYS A 85 7.53 -9.50 -1.42
CA LYS A 85 8.33 -9.13 -0.24
C LYS A 85 9.61 -8.37 -0.60
N GLY A 86 9.57 -7.56 -1.66
CA GLY A 86 10.72 -6.77 -2.11
C GLY A 86 11.25 -5.79 -1.05
N TYR A 87 10.42 -5.41 -0.06
CA TYR A 87 10.83 -4.61 1.10
C TYR A 87 11.77 -5.34 2.07
N GLU A 88 11.92 -6.66 1.96
CA GLU A 88 12.88 -7.46 2.73
C GLU A 88 14.21 -7.67 1.99
N GLY A 89 14.27 -7.31 0.70
CA GLY A 89 15.43 -7.53 -0.17
C GLY A 89 16.20 -6.27 -0.55
N ASP A 90 17.23 -6.44 -1.39
CA ASP A 90 18.11 -5.35 -1.83
C ASP A 90 17.55 -4.54 -3.02
N GLU A 91 16.57 -5.08 -3.74
CA GLU A 91 15.94 -4.40 -4.88
C GLU A 91 14.86 -3.43 -4.40
N VAL A 92 15.26 -2.17 -4.21
CA VAL A 92 14.32 -1.09 -3.92
C VAL A 92 13.27 -0.91 -5.02
N PHE A 93 12.07 -0.44 -4.65
CA PHE A 93 10.93 -0.32 -5.56
C PHE A 93 11.23 0.38 -6.89
N GLN A 94 12.03 1.46 -6.89
CA GLN A 94 12.36 2.19 -8.12
C GLN A 94 13.12 1.31 -9.13
N LYS A 95 14.03 0.44 -8.65
CA LYS A 95 14.75 -0.51 -9.50
C LYS A 95 13.81 -1.59 -10.03
N TYR A 96 12.96 -2.13 -9.15
CA TYR A 96 11.91 -3.08 -9.53
C TYR A 96 11.01 -2.50 -10.63
N HIS A 97 10.46 -1.30 -10.42
CA HIS A 97 9.59 -0.63 -11.38
C HIS A 97 10.26 -0.40 -12.74
N ALA A 98 11.51 0.08 -12.74
CA ALA A 98 12.28 0.27 -13.98
C ALA A 98 12.51 -1.05 -14.73
N ARG A 99 12.84 -2.13 -14.00
CA ARG A 99 13.00 -3.48 -14.57
C ARG A 99 11.69 -3.98 -15.18
N ARG A 100 10.57 -3.86 -14.46
CA ARG A 100 9.23 -4.27 -14.93
C ARG A 100 8.78 -3.48 -16.17
N LEU A 101 9.08 -2.18 -16.24
CA LEU A 101 8.83 -1.37 -17.44
C LEU A 101 9.62 -1.91 -18.65
N ASN A 102 10.91 -2.20 -18.48
CA ASN A 102 11.73 -2.74 -19.57
C ASN A 102 11.24 -4.12 -20.03
N GLU A 103 10.83 -5.00 -19.10
CA GLU A 103 10.22 -6.30 -19.41
C GLU A 103 8.93 -6.14 -20.24
N ARG A 104 8.05 -5.21 -19.86
CA ARG A 104 6.81 -4.92 -20.61
C ARG A 104 7.07 -4.36 -21.99
N ARG A 105 8.01 -3.41 -22.11
CA ARG A 105 8.44 -2.85 -23.41
C ARG A 105 9.00 -3.92 -24.34
N ALA A 106 9.86 -4.81 -23.81
CA ALA A 106 10.41 -5.93 -24.57
C ALA A 106 9.33 -6.93 -25.01
N ALA A 107 8.26 -7.09 -24.21
CA ALA A 107 7.09 -7.89 -24.55
C ALA A 107 6.08 -7.19 -25.47
N GLY A 108 6.36 -5.97 -25.95
CA GLY A 108 5.48 -5.20 -26.82
C GLY A 108 4.20 -4.68 -26.14
N GLN A 109 4.17 -4.63 -24.81
CA GLN A 109 3.04 -4.08 -24.06
C GLN A 109 3.17 -2.55 -23.98
N PRO A 110 2.10 -1.80 -24.29
CA PRO A 110 2.15 -0.35 -24.21
C PRO A 110 2.30 0.12 -22.76
N ASP A 111 3.17 1.11 -22.55
CA ASP A 111 3.26 1.81 -21.27
C ASP A 111 1.96 2.59 -21.07
N THR A 112 1.18 2.20 -20.06
CA THR A 112 0.05 3.00 -19.58
C THR A 112 0.52 3.79 -18.36
N GLU A 113 0.92 5.04 -18.58
CA GLU A 113 1.04 6.05 -17.52
C GLU A 113 -0.34 6.55 -17.12
#